data_AF-A0A3L6RDJ1-F1
#
_entry.id   AF-A0A3L6RDJ1-F1
#
_cell.length_a   1.000
_cell.length_b   1.000
_cell.length_c   1.000
_cell.angle_alpha   90.00
_cell.angle_beta   90.00
_cell.angle_gamma   90.00
#
_symmetry.space_group_name_H-M   'P 1'
#
loop_
_entity.id
_entity.type
_entity.pdbx_description
1 polymer ?
#
loop_
_entity_poly.entity_id
_entity_poly.type
_entity_poly.pdbx_seq_one_letter_code
_entity_poly.pdbx_strand_id
1 'polypeptide(L)'
;MVAAAFTVDLDKPLVFQVGHLEEQYQEWVHQPIVSKEGPRFFENDVLEFWNLIKLFSTPSTTPGLFGGGLLGYVIYDCTHYYLHHGQPSSDPAKHLKKYHLNHHFRIQTKGFGITSTLWDHVFGTLPSTKAADKST
;
A
#
# COMPACT_ATOMS: atom_id res chain seq x y z
N MET A 1 -26.07 -34.54 0.01
CA MET A 1 -25.29 -34.14 1.20
C MET A 1 -24.68 -32.79 0.88
N VAL A 2 -25.00 -31.74 1.64
CA VAL A 2 -24.42 -30.41 1.43
C VAL A 2 -22.97 -30.50 1.92
N ALA A 3 -22.00 -30.16 1.06
CA ALA A 3 -20.60 -30.11 1.46
C ALA A 3 -20.46 -29.15 2.65
N ALA A 4 -19.70 -29.54 3.67
CA ALA A 4 -19.43 -28.65 4.80
C ALA A 4 -18.80 -27.35 4.27
N ALA A 5 -19.29 -26.20 4.75
CA ALA A 5 -18.68 -24.90 4.47
C ALA A 5 -17.20 -24.94 4.84
N PHE A 6 -16.33 -24.42 3.96
CA PHE A 6 -14.91 -24.35 4.24
C PHE A 6 -14.68 -23.28 5.32
N THR A 7 -14.05 -23.67 6.43
CA THR A 7 -13.78 -22.76 7.55
C THR A 7 -12.29 -22.46 7.61
N VAL A 8 -11.94 -21.18 7.72
CA VAL A 8 -10.55 -20.75 7.91
C VAL A 8 -10.07 -21.12 9.32
N ASP A 9 -8.93 -21.81 9.37
CA ASP A 9 -8.19 -22.12 10.58
C ASP A 9 -7.16 -21.00 10.85
N LEU A 10 -7.37 -20.23 11.92
CA LEU A 10 -6.54 -19.09 12.29
C LEU A 10 -5.18 -19.50 12.87
N ASP A 11 -4.99 -20.78 13.23
CA ASP A 11 -3.71 -21.32 13.67
C ASP A 11 -2.81 -21.70 12.49
N LYS A 12 -3.33 -21.59 11.25
CA LYS A 12 -2.61 -21.88 10.01
C LYS A 12 -2.44 -20.63 9.12
N PRO A 13 -1.46 -20.64 8.20
CA PRO A 13 -1.25 -19.56 7.24
C PRO A 13 -2.51 -19.25 6.40
N LEU A 14 -2.89 -17.98 6.34
CA LEU A 14 -4.16 -17.56 5.73
C LEU A 14 -4.14 -17.60 4.20
N VAL A 15 -3.04 -17.23 3.54
CA VAL A 15 -3.04 -16.90 2.11
C VAL A 15 -3.57 -18.06 1.24
N PHE A 16 -3.22 -19.30 1.58
CA PHE A 16 -3.68 -20.48 0.83
C PHE A 16 -5.07 -20.95 1.26
N GLN A 17 -5.55 -20.60 2.45
CA GLN A 17 -6.90 -20.95 2.91
C GLN A 17 -7.96 -20.04 2.30
N VAL A 18 -7.68 -18.73 2.22
CA VAL A 18 -8.64 -17.73 1.75
C VAL A 18 -9.08 -17.99 0.31
N GLY A 19 -8.20 -18.53 -0.54
CA GLY A 19 -8.55 -18.92 -1.91
C GLY A 19 -9.60 -20.03 -2.02
N HIS A 20 -9.81 -20.83 -0.98
CA HIS A 20 -10.79 -21.92 -0.93
C HIS A 20 -12.15 -21.49 -0.36
N LEU A 21 -12.31 -20.22 0.05
CA LEU A 21 -13.58 -19.71 0.59
C LEU A 21 -14.64 -19.49 -0.48
N GLU A 22 -14.24 -19.29 -1.74
CA GLU A 22 -15.14 -19.09 -2.88
C GLU A 22 -16.27 -18.09 -2.57
N GLU A 23 -17.53 -18.52 -2.65
CA GLU A 23 -18.73 -17.70 -2.39
C GLU A 23 -18.81 -17.18 -0.95
N GLN A 24 -18.17 -17.87 0.00
CA GLN A 24 -18.17 -17.54 1.43
C GLN A 24 -17.15 -16.45 1.79
N TYR A 25 -16.26 -16.09 0.86
CA TYR A 25 -15.23 -15.08 1.07
C TYR A 25 -15.81 -13.74 1.55
N GLN A 26 -16.87 -13.28 0.88
CA GLN A 26 -17.47 -11.98 1.18
C GLN A 26 -18.11 -11.96 2.57
N GLU A 27 -18.72 -13.05 3.01
CA GLU A 27 -19.28 -13.11 4.36
C GLU A 27 -18.17 -13.21 5.40
N TRP A 28 -17.17 -14.07 5.16
CA TRP A 28 -16.05 -14.31 6.06
C TRP A 28 -15.20 -13.06 6.32
N VAL A 29 -14.83 -12.31 5.28
CA VAL A 29 -13.92 -11.16 5.40
C VAL A 29 -14.51 -10.01 6.23
N HIS A 30 -15.84 -9.95 6.37
CA HIS A 30 -16.54 -8.95 7.19
C HIS A 30 -16.81 -9.42 8.62
N GLN A 31 -16.50 -10.67 8.97
CA GLN A 31 -16.65 -11.15 10.35
C GLN A 31 -15.53 -10.57 11.23
N PRO A 32 -15.85 -10.09 12.45
CA PRO A 32 -14.82 -9.67 13.39
C PRO A 32 -14.05 -10.89 13.91
N ILE A 33 -12.76 -10.96 13.59
CA ILE A 33 -11.86 -11.99 14.09
C ILE A 33 -11.23 -11.50 15.39
N VAL A 34 -11.53 -12.16 16.50
CA VAL A 34 -10.92 -11.87 17.81
C VAL A 34 -9.89 -12.97 18.11
N SER A 35 -8.61 -12.67 17.94
CA SER A 35 -7.52 -13.56 18.32
C SER A 35 -6.57 -12.87 19.30
N LYS A 36 -5.92 -13.66 20.16
CA LYS A 36 -4.88 -13.14 21.09
C LYS A 36 -3.61 -12.72 20.34
N GLU A 37 -3.28 -13.42 19.27
CA GLU A 37 -2.14 -13.16 18.40
C GLU A 37 -2.63 -12.92 16.96
N GLY A 38 -1.91 -12.10 16.21
CA GLY A 38 -2.25 -11.84 14.81
C GLY A 38 -2.09 -13.11 13.96
N PRO A 39 -3.05 -13.42 13.07
CA PRO A 39 -2.95 -14.61 12.23
C PRO A 39 -1.77 -14.51 11.27
N ARG A 40 -1.12 -15.65 11.01
CA ARG A 40 -0.02 -15.72 10.04
C ARG A 40 -0.56 -15.67 8.62
N PHE A 41 0.14 -14.97 7.73
CA PHE A 41 -0.21 -14.95 6.31
C PHE A 41 0.46 -16.10 5.56
N PHE A 42 1.72 -16.41 5.89
CA PHE A 42 2.55 -17.41 5.23
C PHE A 42 3.09 -18.46 6.21
N GLU A 43 3.30 -19.67 5.70
CA GLU A 43 3.94 -20.76 6.44
C GLU A 43 5.42 -20.47 6.71
N ASN A 44 6.06 -19.79 5.76
CA ASN A 44 7.46 -19.44 5.84
C ASN A 44 7.64 -18.12 6.60
N ASP A 45 8.44 -18.15 7.66
CA ASP A 45 8.73 -16.97 8.47
C ASP A 45 9.36 -15.85 7.65
N VAL A 46 10.20 -16.13 6.66
CA VAL A 46 10.82 -15.11 5.80
C VAL A 46 9.80 -14.37 4.95
N LEU A 47 8.77 -15.07 4.46
CA LEU A 47 7.75 -14.48 3.59
C LEU A 47 6.78 -13.57 4.36
N GLU A 48 6.71 -13.69 5.68
CA GLU A 48 6.07 -12.66 6.48
C GLU A 48 6.80 -11.34 6.24
N PHE A 49 6.09 -10.37 5.66
CA PHE A 49 6.65 -9.09 5.25
C PHE A 49 7.49 -8.42 6.37
N TRP A 50 7.11 -8.66 7.62
CA TRP A 50 7.77 -8.18 8.83
C TRP A 50 9.12 -8.82 9.15
N ASN A 51 9.34 -10.05 8.69
CA ASN A 51 10.61 -10.77 8.87
C ASN A 51 11.59 -10.51 7.72
N LEU A 52 11.13 -10.01 6.56
CA LEU A 52 12.05 -9.55 5.49
C LEU A 52 12.96 -8.41 5.97
N ILE A 53 12.45 -7.50 6.80
CA ILE A 53 13.26 -6.41 7.37
C ILE A 53 14.40 -6.96 8.26
N LYS A 54 14.18 -8.10 8.93
CA LYS A 54 15.20 -8.77 9.75
C LYS A 54 16.35 -9.36 8.93
N LEU A 55 16.15 -9.64 7.63
CA LEU A 55 17.21 -10.16 6.78
C LEU A 55 18.31 -9.13 6.49
N PHE A 56 17.97 -7.85 6.50
CA PHE A 56 18.87 -6.76 6.14
C PHE A 56 19.18 -5.80 7.31
N SER A 57 18.73 -6.13 8.52
CA SER A 57 18.92 -5.29 9.72
C SER A 57 19.24 -6.10 10.96
N THR A 58 19.89 -5.47 11.94
CA THR A 58 20.15 -6.08 13.24
C THR A 58 18.89 -6.07 14.11
N PRO A 59 18.75 -6.98 15.09
CA PRO A 59 17.62 -6.95 16.02
C PRO A 59 17.42 -5.61 16.74
N SER A 60 18.50 -4.85 16.95
CA SER A 60 18.45 -3.51 17.55
C SER A 60 17.92 -2.42 16.61
N THR A 61 18.08 -2.58 15.29
CA THR A 61 17.65 -1.59 14.29
C THR A 61 16.33 -1.94 13.63
N THR A 62 15.93 -3.23 13.62
CA THR A 62 14.67 -3.70 13.05
C THR A 62 13.45 -2.91 13.55
N PRO A 63 13.25 -2.65 14.87
CA PRO A 63 12.07 -1.91 15.33
C PRO A 63 12.02 -0.47 14.80
N GLY A 64 13.19 0.17 14.67
CA GLY A 64 13.31 1.54 14.14
C GLY A 64 12.99 1.62 12.64
N LEU A 65 13.51 0.67 11.85
CA LEU A 65 13.19 0.58 10.41
C LEU A 65 11.71 0.28 10.19
N PHE A 66 11.15 -0.63 10.98
CA PHE A 66 9.73 -0.96 10.93
C PHE A 66 8.86 0.27 11.28
N GLY A 67 9.11 0.90 12.43
CA GLY A 67 8.35 2.07 12.87
C GLY A 67 8.47 3.24 11.90
N GLY A 68 9.67 3.49 11.37
CA GLY A 68 9.91 4.52 10.36
C GLY A 68 9.20 4.24 9.03
N GLY A 69 9.24 2.98 8.56
CA GLY A 69 8.54 2.57 7.35
C GLY A 69 7.02 2.71 7.47
N LEU A 70 6.45 2.26 8.59
CA LEU A 70 5.02 2.39 8.87
C LEU A 70 4.60 3.86 8.99
N LEU A 71 5.38 4.67 9.71
CA LEU A 71 5.14 6.12 9.78
C LEU A 71 5.17 6.76 8.40
N GLY A 72 6.15 6.39 7.57
CA GLY A 72 6.27 6.85 6.18
C GLY A 72 5.04 6.49 5.34
N TYR A 73 4.51 5.28 5.49
CA TYR A 73 3.28 4.83 4.84
C TYR A 73 2.05 5.66 5.28
N VAL A 74 1.90 5.90 6.58
CA VAL A 74 0.80 6.75 7.08
C VAL A 74 0.92 8.18 6.55
N ILE A 75 2.13 8.75 6.54
CA ILE A 75 2.37 10.08 5.94
C ILE A 75 2.01 10.08 4.46
N TYR A 76 2.35 9.01 3.72
CA TYR A 76 1.97 8.84 2.33
C TYR A 76 0.45 8.88 2.13
N ASP A 77 -0.30 8.06 2.87
CA ASP A 77 -1.76 7.97 2.72
C ASP A 77 -2.46 9.26 3.14
N CYS A 78 -2.04 9.87 4.25
CA CYS A 78 -2.57 11.16 4.69
C CYS A 78 -2.26 12.26 3.67
N THR A 79 -1.06 12.27 3.09
CA THR A 79 -0.70 13.21 2.02
C THR A 79 -1.59 12.99 0.81
N HIS A 80 -1.74 11.74 0.35
CA HIS A 80 -2.58 11.38 -0.77
C HIS A 80 -4.02 11.91 -0.59
N TYR A 81 -4.61 11.62 0.57
CA TYR A 81 -5.93 12.10 0.92
C TYR A 81 -6.02 13.63 0.91
N TYR A 82 -5.02 14.31 1.49
CA TYR A 82 -4.95 15.77 1.52
C TYR A 82 -4.80 16.39 0.13
N LEU A 83 -4.02 15.78 -0.78
CA LEU A 83 -3.88 16.28 -2.15
C LEU A 83 -5.19 16.21 -2.94
N HIS A 84 -5.99 15.16 -2.72
CA HIS A 84 -7.32 15.06 -3.34
C HIS A 84 -8.33 16.05 -2.74
N HIS A 85 -8.46 16.08 -1.41
CA HIS A 85 -9.60 16.71 -0.75
C HIS A 85 -9.28 18.06 -0.09
N GLY A 86 -8.02 18.32 0.25
CA GLY A 86 -7.59 19.55 0.91
C GLY A 86 -7.42 20.73 -0.04
N GLN A 87 -7.25 21.93 0.51
CA GLN A 87 -6.86 23.14 -0.22
C GLN A 87 -5.51 23.64 0.30
N PRO A 88 -4.38 23.17 -0.27
CA PRO A 88 -3.06 23.53 0.22
C PRO A 88 -2.79 25.03 0.08
N SER A 89 -2.34 25.66 1.16
CA SER A 89 -1.96 27.08 1.17
C SER A 89 -0.49 27.30 0.83
N SER A 90 0.38 26.33 1.15
CA SER A 90 1.82 26.39 0.90
C SER A 90 2.19 25.95 -0.52
N ASP A 91 3.21 26.59 -1.10
CA ASP A 91 3.64 26.35 -2.48
C ASP A 91 4.11 24.91 -2.75
N PRO A 92 4.88 24.24 -1.86
CA PRO A 92 5.27 22.85 -2.08
C PRO A 92 4.06 21.91 -2.17
N ALA A 93 3.07 22.06 -1.27
CA ALA A 93 1.89 21.22 -1.26
C ALA A 93 0.94 21.53 -2.42
N LYS A 94 0.85 22.79 -2.86
CA LYS A 94 0.15 23.17 -4.11
C LYS A 94 0.80 22.51 -5.33
N HIS A 95 2.14 22.51 -5.40
CA HIS A 95 2.87 21.86 -6.47
C HIS A 95 2.56 20.36 -6.51
N LEU A 96 2.67 19.67 -5.37
CA LEU A 96 2.32 18.24 -5.26
C LEU A 96 0.86 17.97 -5.61
N LYS A 97 -0.08 18.84 -5.22
CA LYS A 97 -1.49 18.70 -5.61
C LYS A 97 -1.66 18.79 -7.12
N LYS A 98 -1.10 19.82 -7.76
CA LYS A 98 -1.16 19.96 -9.23
C LYS A 98 -0.52 18.76 -9.94
N TYR A 99 0.62 18.31 -9.43
CA TYR A 99 1.34 17.15 -9.92
C TYR A 99 0.50 15.87 -9.87
N HIS A 100 -0.05 15.56 -8.70
CA HIS A 100 -0.87 14.36 -8.47
C HIS A 100 -2.19 14.38 -9.25
N LEU A 101 -2.84 15.54 -9.33
CA LEU A 101 -4.05 15.69 -10.15
C LEU A 101 -3.73 15.55 -11.65
N ASN A 102 -2.55 15.96 -12.12
CA ASN A 102 -2.13 15.70 -13.50
C ASN A 102 -1.96 14.20 -13.77
N HIS A 103 -1.49 13.41 -12.80
CA HIS A 103 -1.44 11.95 -12.93
C HIS A 103 -2.84 11.40 -13.18
N HIS A 104 -3.83 11.72 -12.33
CA HIS A 104 -5.19 11.22 -12.49
C HIS A 104 -5.92 11.72 -13.75
N PHE A 105 -5.79 13.00 -14.08
CA PHE A 105 -6.63 13.66 -15.09
C PHE A 105 -5.96 13.94 -16.43
N ARG A 106 -4.64 13.77 -16.55
CA ARG A 106 -3.93 14.02 -17.81
C ARG A 106 -3.08 12.85 -18.28
N ILE A 107 -2.13 12.39 -17.46
CA ILE A 107 -1.12 11.39 -17.88
C ILE A 107 -0.95 10.37 -16.76
N GLN A 108 -1.79 9.33 -16.76
CA GLN A 108 -1.77 8.27 -15.76
C GLN A 108 -0.54 7.36 -15.85
N THR A 109 0.17 7.37 -16.98
CA THR A 109 1.40 6.57 -17.18
C THR A 109 2.66 7.25 -16.65
N LYS A 110 2.52 8.39 -15.97
CA LYS A 110 3.62 9.19 -15.40
C LYS A 110 3.20 9.78 -14.06
N GLY A 111 4.17 10.26 -13.29
CA GLY A 111 3.93 10.97 -12.05
C GLY A 111 3.41 10.09 -10.92
N PHE A 112 4.17 9.05 -10.56
CA PHE A 112 3.74 8.03 -9.60
C PHE A 112 3.97 8.44 -8.13
N GLY A 113 4.86 9.40 -7.88
CA GLY A 113 5.16 9.89 -6.55
C GLY A 113 4.02 10.69 -5.93
N ILE A 114 3.80 10.53 -4.62
CA ILE A 114 2.75 11.26 -3.90
C ILE A 114 3.34 12.24 -2.90
N THR A 115 4.31 11.79 -2.11
CA THR A 115 4.97 12.60 -1.08
C THR A 115 6.11 13.46 -1.65
N SER A 116 6.69 13.05 -2.78
CA SER A 116 7.72 13.80 -3.52
C SER A 116 7.80 13.32 -4.98
N THR A 117 8.43 14.11 -5.84
CA THR A 117 8.72 13.74 -7.24
C THR A 117 10.07 13.03 -7.41
N LEU A 118 10.80 12.77 -6.32
CA LEU A 118 12.19 12.31 -6.34
C LEU A 118 12.36 11.05 -7.20
N TRP A 119 11.55 10.01 -6.95
CA TRP A 119 11.67 8.75 -7.68
C TRP A 119 11.23 8.87 -9.14
N ASP A 120 10.32 9.80 -9.47
CA ASP A 120 9.97 10.08 -10.86
C ASP A 120 11.10 10.75 -11.65
N HIS A 121 11.98 11.50 -10.98
CA HIS A 121 13.23 11.96 -11.59
C HIS A 121 14.21 10.81 -11.80
N VAL A 122 14.39 9.95 -10.79
CA VAL A 122 15.33 8.81 -10.84
C VAL A 122 14.96 7.84 -11.96
N PHE A 123 13.68 7.52 -12.12
CA PHE A 123 13.20 6.55 -13.09
C PHE A 123 12.66 7.16 -14.39
N GLY A 124 12.79 8.48 -14.58
CA GLY A 124 12.39 9.16 -15.82
C GLY A 124 10.87 9.20 -16.07
N THR A 125 10.06 9.05 -15.03
CA THR A 125 8.59 9.04 -15.09
C THR A 125 7.97 10.40 -14.77
N LEU A 126 8.78 11.46 -14.67
CA LEU A 126 8.28 12.82 -14.48
C LEU A 126 7.43 13.28 -15.70
N PRO A 127 6.21 13.81 -15.49
CA PRO A 127 5.38 14.34 -16.55
C PRO A 127 6.02 15.58 -17.18
N SER A 128 6.09 15.62 -18.52
CA SER A 128 6.62 16.77 -19.25
C SER A 128 5.64 17.94 -19.19
N THR A 129 6.16 19.15 -18.96
CA THR A 129 5.39 20.40 -19.07
C THR A 129 4.79 20.63 -20.46
N LYS A 130 5.33 19.99 -21.51
CA LYS A 130 4.87 20.13 -22.91
C LYS A 130 3.84 19.09 -23.34
N ALA A 131 3.51 18.11 -22.50
CA ALA A 131 2.63 17.00 -22.89
C ALA A 131 1.14 17.39 -23.05
N ALA A 132 0.79 18.67 -22.94
CA ALA A 132 -0.50 19.20 -23.38
C ALA A 132 -0.59 19.44 -24.90
N ASP A 133 0.53 19.39 -25.64
CA ASP A 133 0.58 19.79 -27.07
C ASP A 133 0.63 18.64 -28.08
N LYS A 134 0.54 17.37 -27.68
CA LYS A 134 0.58 16.26 -28.66
C LYS A 134 -0.44 15.16 -28.35
N SER A 135 -1.69 15.50 -28.58
CA SER A 135 -2.68 14.57 -29.13
C SER A 135 -3.16 15.18 -30.46
N THR A 136 -2.36 14.96 -31.52
CA THR A 136 -2.77 15.12 -32.92
C THR A 136 -2.68 13.76 -33.58
#